data_AF-A0A372GNK9-F1
#
_entry.id   AF-A0A372GNK9-F1
#
_cell.length_a   1.000
_cell.length_b   1.000
_cell.length_c   1.000
_cell.angle_alpha   90.00
_cell.angle_beta   90.00
_cell.angle_gamma   90.00
#
_symmetry.space_group_name_H-M   'P 1'
#
loop_
_entity.id
_entity.type
_entity.pdbx_description
1 polymer ?
#
loop_
_entity_poly.entity_id
_entity_poly.type
_entity_poly.pdbx_seq_one_letter_code
_entity_poly.pdbx_strand_id
1 'polypeptide(L)'
;MSGPVIPCPMARCRADNPFDADECERCGTPVRGHARLTAYTAYLFNRGLAAARAGRLTVARDHFAAVVHWCPTDTEARNALALAGYRLGDVTEARRHWELVCERRPDDPLARRGLSLVVEGSS
;
A
#
# COMPACT_ATOMS: atom_id res chain seq x y z
N MET A 1 -2.32 9.66 22.19
CA MET A 1 -2.32 9.43 20.74
C MET A 1 -3.58 8.67 20.41
N SER A 2 -4.52 9.27 19.68
CA SER A 2 -5.72 8.56 19.23
C SER A 2 -5.30 7.49 18.21
N GLY A 3 -5.70 6.24 18.43
CA GLY A 3 -5.39 5.13 17.54
C GLY A 3 -5.99 5.33 16.14
N PRO A 4 -5.73 4.42 15.18
CA PRO A 4 -6.36 4.48 13.87
C PRO A 4 -7.88 4.50 14.00
N VAL A 5 -8.55 5.37 13.24
CA VAL A 5 -10.02 5.45 13.20
C VAL A 5 -10.58 4.67 12.01
N ILE A 6 -11.79 4.16 12.14
CA ILE A 6 -12.49 3.44 11.08
C ILE A 6 -13.68 4.27 10.60
N PRO A 7 -13.69 4.70 9.32
CA PRO A 7 -14.85 5.36 8.78
C PRO A 7 -16.01 4.37 8.64
N CYS A 8 -17.22 4.79 8.99
CA CYS A 8 -18.41 3.99 8.76
C CYS A 8 -18.58 3.71 7.25
N PRO A 9 -18.77 2.44 6.83
CA PRO A 9 -18.85 2.09 5.41
C PRO A 9 -20.13 2.61 4.74
N MET A 10 -21.12 3.05 5.53
CA MET A 10 -22.33 3.64 5.00
C MET A 10 -22.01 5.03 4.43
N ALA A 11 -22.19 5.18 3.11
CA ALA A 11 -21.91 6.42 2.39
C ALA A 11 -22.61 7.66 2.97
N ARG A 12 -23.81 7.47 3.53
CA ARG A 12 -24.60 8.52 4.21
C ARG A 12 -24.13 8.88 5.63
N CYS A 13 -23.31 8.05 6.25
CA CYS A 13 -22.86 8.23 7.63
C CYS A 13 -21.41 8.70 7.70
N ARG A 14 -20.47 7.89 7.19
CA ARG A 14 -19.01 8.12 7.19
C ARG A 14 -18.43 8.64 8.51
N ALA A 15 -19.06 8.34 9.64
CA ALA A 15 -18.54 8.75 10.94
C ALA A 15 -17.25 7.99 11.23
N ASP A 16 -16.26 8.64 11.83
CA ASP A 16 -15.08 7.98 12.34
C ASP A 16 -15.42 7.23 13.64
N ASN A 17 -14.89 6.02 13.80
CA ASN A 17 -15.12 5.18 14.97
C ASN A 17 -13.79 4.66 15.53
N PRO A 18 -13.73 4.30 16.82
CA PRO A 18 -12.60 3.56 17.38
C PRO A 18 -12.30 2.28 16.59
N PHE A 19 -11.02 1.87 16.53
CA PHE A 19 -10.61 0.70 15.76
C PHE A 19 -11.26 -0.62 16.21
N ASP A 20 -11.59 -0.71 17.49
CA ASP A 20 -12.19 -1.87 18.15
C ASP A 20 -13.71 -1.79 18.27
N ALA A 21 -14.35 -0.78 17.68
CA ALA A 21 -15.80 -0.62 17.72
C ALA A 21 -16.52 -1.82 17.05
N ASP A 22 -17.49 -2.40 17.75
CA ASP A 22 -18.38 -3.41 17.18
C ASP A 22 -19.40 -2.76 16.22
N GLU A 23 -19.92 -1.58 16.59
CA GLU A 23 -20.92 -0.81 15.84
C GLU A 23 -20.49 0.67 15.65
N CYS A 24 -21.01 1.30 14.60
CA CYS A 24 -20.81 2.72 14.34
C CYS A 24 -21.53 3.56 15.40
N GLU A 25 -20.81 4.44 16.09
CA GLU A 25 -21.35 5.27 17.19
C GLU A 25 -22.48 6.21 16.75
N ARG A 26 -22.56 6.52 15.46
CA ARG A 26 -23.61 7.40 14.91
C ARG A 26 -24.84 6.65 14.43
N CYS A 27 -24.69 5.49 13.80
CA CYS A 27 -25.79 4.86 13.05
C CYS A 27 -26.00 3.37 13.34
N GLY A 28 -25.27 2.79 14.30
CA GLY A 28 -25.42 1.39 14.71
C GLY A 28 -25.02 0.36 13.65
N THR A 29 -24.41 0.78 12.54
CA THR A 29 -23.94 -0.16 11.51
C THR A 29 -22.81 -1.02 12.09
N PRO A 30 -22.81 -2.35 11.92
CA PRO A 30 -21.69 -3.19 12.34
C PRO A 30 -20.40 -2.78 11.61
N VAL A 31 -19.38 -2.35 12.34
CA VAL A 31 -18.10 -1.87 11.77
C VAL A 31 -16.92 -2.79 12.07
N ARG A 32 -17.02 -3.76 12.99
CA ARG A 32 -15.92 -4.70 13.30
C ARG A 32 -15.38 -5.46 12.09
N GLY A 33 -16.26 -5.88 11.19
CA GLY A 33 -15.85 -6.54 9.94
C GLY A 33 -15.12 -5.57 9.02
N HIS A 34 -15.62 -4.33 8.93
CA HIS A 34 -15.00 -3.26 8.16
C HIS A 34 -13.62 -2.87 8.72
N ALA A 35 -13.49 -2.78 10.05
CA ALA A 35 -12.23 -2.59 10.78
C ALA A 35 -11.12 -3.53 10.30
N ARG A 36 -11.46 -4.82 10.23
CA ARG A 36 -10.53 -5.88 9.83
C ARG A 36 -10.16 -5.74 8.37
N LEU A 37 -11.12 -5.41 7.51
CA LEU A 37 -10.88 -5.21 6.09
C LEU A 37 -10.01 -3.99 5.82
N THR A 38 -10.23 -2.87 6.51
CA THR A 38 -9.42 -1.65 6.35
C THR A 38 -8.01 -1.83 6.90
N ALA A 39 -7.84 -2.56 8.01
CA ALA A 39 -6.51 -2.90 8.53
C ALA A 39 -5.77 -3.97 7.73
N TYR A 40 -6.47 -4.75 6.90
CA TYR A 40 -5.87 -5.86 6.16
C TYR A 40 -4.76 -5.40 5.20
N THR A 41 -4.92 -4.25 4.56
CA THR A 41 -3.90 -3.70 3.66
C THR A 41 -2.64 -3.24 4.40
N ALA A 42 -2.79 -2.62 5.58
CA ALA A 42 -1.67 -2.29 6.46
C ALA A 42 -0.96 -3.56 6.97
N TYR A 43 -1.71 -4.61 7.30
CA TYR A 43 -1.14 -5.92 7.64
C TYR A 43 -0.33 -6.50 6.48
N LEU A 44 -0.87 -6.54 5.26
CA LEU A 44 -0.17 -7.01 4.06
C LEU A 44 1.10 -6.19 3.81
N PHE A 45 1.02 -4.86 3.90
CA PHE A 45 2.18 -3.98 3.71
C PHE A 45 3.29 -4.28 4.72
N ASN A 46 2.96 -4.39 6.00
CA ASN A 46 3.93 -4.73 7.04
C ASN A 46 4.57 -6.12 6.86
N ARG A 47 3.78 -7.10 6.39
CA ARG A 47 4.30 -8.44 6.02
C ARG A 47 5.25 -8.35 4.82
N GLY A 48 4.94 -7.52 3.83
CA GLY A 48 5.82 -7.22 2.70
C GLY A 48 7.14 -6.61 3.14
N LEU A 49 7.11 -5.61 4.03
CA LEU A 49 8.31 -4.99 4.61
C LEU A 49 9.16 -6.01 5.38
N ALA A 50 8.52 -6.84 6.21
CA ALA A 50 9.23 -7.88 6.96
C ALA A 50 9.88 -8.92 6.04
N ALA A 51 9.20 -9.33 4.96
CA ALA A 51 9.76 -10.22 3.95
C ALA A 51 10.94 -9.59 3.21
N ALA A 52 10.85 -8.31 2.83
CA ALA A 52 11.91 -7.58 2.14
C ALA A 52 13.18 -7.46 3.02
N ARG A 53 13.02 -7.15 4.31
CA ARG A 53 14.13 -7.11 5.28
C ARG A 53 14.79 -8.48 5.45
N ALA A 54 14.01 -9.55 5.38
CA ALA A 54 14.51 -10.93 5.43
C ALA A 54 15.07 -11.43 4.08
N GLY A 55 15.18 -10.58 3.05
CA GLY A 55 15.69 -10.97 1.73
C GLY A 55 14.72 -11.84 0.90
N ARG A 56 13.50 -12.10 1.37
CA ARG A 56 12.48 -12.90 0.67
C ARG A 56 11.72 -12.01 -0.32
N LEU A 57 12.41 -11.58 -1.38
CA LEU A 57 11.93 -10.55 -2.30
C LEU A 57 10.66 -10.96 -3.07
N THR A 58 10.53 -12.22 -3.50
CA THR A 58 9.31 -12.71 -4.16
C THR A 58 8.10 -12.57 -3.24
N VAL A 59 8.24 -12.98 -1.98
CA VAL A 59 7.18 -12.86 -0.97
C VAL A 59 6.85 -11.39 -0.70
N ALA A 60 7.86 -10.52 -0.64
CA ALA A 60 7.65 -9.09 -0.44
C ALA A 60 6.85 -8.48 -1.60
N ARG A 61 7.26 -8.74 -2.84
CA ARG A 61 6.57 -8.31 -4.06
C ARG A 61 5.10 -8.74 -4.03
N ASP A 62 4.82 -10.01 -3.71
CA ASP A 62 3.44 -10.53 -3.74
C ASP A 62 2.55 -9.84 -2.68
N HIS A 63 3.08 -9.55 -1.49
CA HIS A 63 2.34 -8.77 -0.48
C HIS A 63 2.09 -7.32 -0.92
N PHE A 64 3.08 -6.64 -1.50
CA PHE A 64 2.89 -5.27 -2.00
C PHE A 64 1.92 -5.22 -3.19
N ALA A 65 1.97 -6.21 -4.08
CA ALA A 65 1.02 -6.37 -5.18
C ALA A 65 -0.41 -6.53 -4.66
N ALA A 66 -0.62 -7.31 -3.58
CA ALA A 66 -1.92 -7.41 -2.94
C ALA A 66 -2.40 -6.06 -2.37
N VAL A 67 -1.53 -5.27 -1.74
CA VAL A 67 -1.89 -3.92 -1.27
C VAL A 67 -2.29 -3.03 -2.44
N VAL A 68 -1.52 -3.03 -3.53
CA VAL A 68 -1.84 -2.25 -4.75
C VAL A 68 -3.16 -2.70 -5.39
N HIS A 69 -3.51 -3.98 -5.30
CA HIS A 69 -4.80 -4.48 -5.78
C HIS A 69 -5.99 -3.90 -4.98
N TRP A 70 -5.89 -3.91 -3.65
CA TRP A 70 -6.94 -3.37 -2.76
C TRP A 70 -6.96 -1.84 -2.72
N CYS A 71 -5.80 -1.20 -2.84
CA CYS A 71 -5.60 0.24 -2.81
C CYS A 71 -4.81 0.70 -4.04
N PRO A 72 -5.43 0.80 -5.23
CA PRO A 72 -4.73 1.15 -6.48
C PRO A 72 -4.06 2.52 -6.46
N THR A 73 -4.48 3.41 -5.54
CA THR A 73 -3.97 4.76 -5.37
C THR A 73 -2.84 4.86 -4.34
N ASP A 74 -2.48 3.77 -3.66
CA ASP A 74 -1.41 3.75 -2.67
C ASP A 74 -0.05 3.83 -3.36
N THR A 75 0.54 5.03 -3.35
CA THR A 75 1.84 5.30 -3.96
C THR A 75 3.00 4.66 -3.19
N GLU A 76 2.85 4.49 -1.87
CA GLU A 76 3.88 3.86 -1.03
C GLU A 76 3.98 2.36 -1.33
N ALA A 77 2.83 1.67 -1.37
CA ALA A 77 2.77 0.27 -1.78
C ALA A 77 3.26 0.06 -3.21
N ARG A 78 2.94 0.98 -4.14
CA ARG A 78 3.41 0.91 -5.53
C ARG A 78 4.92 1.12 -5.64
N ASN A 79 5.50 2.05 -4.87
CA ASN A 79 6.95 2.23 -4.76
C ASN A 79 7.65 0.98 -4.20
N ALA A 80 7.08 0.37 -3.15
CA ALA A 80 7.63 -0.84 -2.53
C ALA A 80 7.55 -2.06 -3.48
N LEU A 81 6.46 -2.19 -4.23
CA LEU A 81 6.29 -3.19 -5.28
C LEU A 81 7.35 -3.04 -6.38
N ALA A 82 7.52 -1.82 -6.90
CA ALA A 82 8.51 -1.51 -7.93
C ALA A 82 9.94 -1.85 -7.46
N LEU A 83 10.31 -1.44 -6.25
CA LEU A 83 11.62 -1.74 -5.69
C LEU A 83 11.85 -3.25 -5.49
N ALA A 84 10.85 -3.99 -5.03
CA ALA A 84 10.94 -5.44 -4.89
C ALA A 84 11.09 -6.13 -6.26
N GLY A 85 10.32 -5.69 -7.27
CA GLY A 85 10.42 -6.17 -8.65
C GLY A 85 11.77 -5.89 -9.28
N TYR A 86 12.28 -4.66 -9.15
CA TYR A 86 13.61 -4.26 -9.63
C TYR A 86 14.71 -5.15 -9.04
N ARG A 87 14.68 -5.39 -7.72
CA ARG A 87 15.67 -6.26 -7.05
C ARG A 87 15.55 -7.74 -7.44
N LEU A 88 14.43 -8.15 -8.03
CA LEU A 88 14.24 -9.48 -8.62
C LEU A 88 14.63 -9.55 -10.10
N GLY A 89 15.03 -8.42 -10.70
CA GLY A 89 15.38 -8.31 -12.12
C GLY A 89 14.20 -7.98 -13.04
N ASP A 90 13.00 -7.75 -12.50
CA ASP A 90 11.83 -7.31 -13.27
C ASP A 90 11.86 -5.79 -13.49
N VAL A 91 12.87 -5.36 -14.24
CA VAL A 91 13.22 -3.95 -14.45
C VAL A 91 12.12 -3.21 -15.22
N THR A 92 11.50 -3.87 -16.21
CA THR A 92 10.43 -3.27 -17.03
C THR A 92 9.18 -2.97 -16.20
N GLU A 93 8.72 -3.93 -15.39
CA GLU A 93 7.52 -3.72 -14.58
C GLU A 93 7.77 -2.75 -13.42
N ALA A 94 8.98 -2.77 -12.84
CA ALA A 94 9.40 -1.80 -11.84
C ALA A 94 9.35 -0.35 -12.38
N ARG A 95 9.90 -0.12 -13.58
CA ARG A 95 9.84 1.18 -14.27
C ARG A 95 8.40 1.66 -14.40
N ARG A 96 7.52 0.81 -14.93
CA ARG A 96 6.10 1.12 -15.13
C ARG A 96 5.41 1.53 -13.83
N HIS A 97 5.69 0.82 -12.73
CA HIS A 97 5.13 1.17 -11.43
C HIS A 97 5.63 2.52 -10.91
N TRP A 98 6.91 2.86 -11.07
CA TRP A 98 7.42 4.17 -10.69
C TRP A 98 6.90 5.31 -11.57
N GLU A 99 6.75 5.10 -12.87
CA GLU A 99 6.10 6.06 -13.79
C GLU A 99 4.67 6.38 -13.33
N LEU A 100 3.87 5.36 -12.98
CA LEU A 100 2.52 5.55 -12.43
C LEU A 100 2.50 6.30 -11.09
N VAL A 101 3.56 6.18 -10.26
CA VAL A 101 3.68 6.99 -9.05
C VAL A 101 3.95 8.45 -9.42
N CYS A 102 4.89 8.71 -10.33
CA CYS A 102 5.22 10.06 -10.80
C CYS A 102 4.06 10.75 -11.52
N GLU A 103 3.21 10.03 -12.26
CA GLU A 103 2.00 10.59 -12.86
C GLU A 103 1.04 11.19 -11.81
N ARG A 104 0.97 10.59 -10.62
CA ARG A 104 0.10 11.03 -9.52
C ARG A 104 0.80 12.00 -8.57
N ARG A 105 2.09 11.79 -8.34
CA ARG A 105 2.95 12.56 -7.44
C ARG A 105 4.28 12.83 -8.17
N PRO A 106 4.36 13.87 -9.00
CA PRO A 106 5.55 14.16 -9.81
C PRO A 106 6.84 14.33 -8.99
N ASP A 107 6.70 14.78 -7.74
CA ASP A 107 7.82 15.01 -6.82
C ASP A 107 8.06 13.85 -5.83
N ASP A 108 7.50 12.65 -6.08
CA ASP A 108 7.74 11.50 -5.21
C ASP A 108 9.24 11.08 -5.26
N PRO A 109 9.97 11.23 -4.13
CA PRO A 109 11.42 11.05 -4.13
C PRO A 109 11.83 9.58 -4.34
N LEU A 110 11.00 8.63 -3.92
CA LEU A 110 11.28 7.21 -4.08
C LEU A 110 11.09 6.79 -5.53
N ALA A 111 10.03 7.26 -6.19
CA ALA A 111 9.79 6.98 -7.60
C ALA A 111 10.85 7.59 -8.51
N ARG A 112 11.23 8.86 -8.28
CA ARG A 112 12.30 9.52 -9.03
C ARG A 112 13.64 8.77 -8.89
N ARG A 113 14.00 8.39 -7.67
CA ARG A 113 15.21 7.59 -7.42
C ARG A 113 15.13 6.22 -8.11
N GLY A 114 13.97 5.57 -8.07
CA GLY A 114 13.72 4.30 -8.75
C GLY A 114 13.96 4.41 -10.26
N LEU A 115 13.40 5.42 -10.90
CA LEU A 115 13.58 5.65 -12.35
C LEU A 115 15.04 5.92 -12.72
N SER A 116 15.81 6.64 -11.90
CA SER A 116 17.25 6.83 -12.12
C SER A 116 18.01 5.50 -12.14
N LEU A 117 17.71 4.57 -11.22
CA LEU A 117 18.35 3.24 -11.16
C LEU A 117 18.11 2.42 -12.44
N VAL A 118 16.95 2.58 -13.07
CA VAL A 118 16.58 1.85 -14.29
C VAL A 118 17.25 2.46 -15.52
N VAL A 119 17.38 3.79 -15.56
CA VAL A 119 18.06 4.48 -16.68
C VAL A 119 19.57 4.21 -16.65
N GLU A 120 20.20 4.26 -15.48
CA GLU A 120 21.63 4.01 -15.32
C GLU A 120 22.02 2.56 -15.65
N GLY A 121 21.17 1.57 -15.33
CA GLY A 121 21.40 0.17 -15.65
C GLY A 121 21.13 -0.24 -17.10
N SER A 122 20.69 0.69 -17.96
CA SER A 122 20.46 0.47 -19.38
C SER A 122 21.61 0.96 -20.27
N SER A 123 22.74 1.37 -19.68
CA SER A 123 23.95 1.89 -20.34
C SER A 123 25.10 0.89 -20.35
#